data_AF-A0A645BS65-F1
#
_entry.id   AF-A0A645BS65-F1
#
_cell.length_a   1.000
_cell.length_b   1.000
_cell.length_c   1.000
_cell.angle_alpha   90.00
_cell.angle_beta   90.00
_cell.angle_gamma   90.00
#
_symmetry.space_group_name_H-M   'P 1'
#
loop_
_entity.id
_entity.type
_entity.pdbx_description
1 polymer ?
#
loop_
_entity_poly.entity_id
_entity_poly.type
_entity_poly.pdbx_seq_one_letter_code
_entity_poly.pdbx_strand_id
1 'polypeptide(L)'
;MEISNEQLKKFRDLKIRRSDLSEGGKIELFNVAPEQNKPVPIFPEHVITLLNRFKTQEISKARLLEWVNTVMFTDLFDYAEEYQNSIASVFSELEEIDEEGKDLTPEKFDLLLTALQNNTEA
;
A
#
# COMPACT_ATOMS: atom_id res chain seq x y z
N MET A 1 15.95 15.76 -3.08
CA MET A 1 15.47 15.03 -4.28
C MET A 1 13.98 14.83 -4.09
N GLU A 2 13.18 14.88 -5.14
CA GLU A 2 11.74 14.68 -5.06
C GLU A 2 11.33 13.58 -6.03
N ILE A 3 10.31 12.81 -5.67
CA ILE A 3 9.66 11.86 -6.58
C ILE A 3 8.38 12.51 -7.09
N SER A 4 8.19 12.49 -8.41
CA SER A 4 7.00 13.10 -9.03
C SER A 4 5.71 12.43 -8.56
N ASN A 5 4.65 13.23 -8.44
CA ASN A 5 3.32 12.72 -8.09
C ASN A 5 2.79 11.70 -9.12
N GLU A 6 3.20 11.84 -10.39
CA GLU A 6 2.85 10.88 -11.43
C GLU A 6 3.47 9.49 -11.19
N GLN A 7 4.74 9.43 -10.79
CA GLN A 7 5.41 8.17 -10.45
C GLN A 7 4.77 7.52 -9.22
N LEU A 8 4.51 8.30 -8.17
CA LEU A 8 3.84 7.81 -6.95
C LEU A 8 2.46 7.24 -7.25
N LYS A 9 1.66 7.91 -8.09
CA LYS A 9 0.35 7.39 -8.55
C LYS A 9 0.49 6.11 -9.35
N LYS A 10 1.49 6.01 -10.25
CA LYS A 10 1.75 4.76 -10.99
C LYS A 10 2.10 3.61 -10.05
N PHE A 11 2.88 3.86 -9.00
CA PHE A 11 3.22 2.85 -8.00
C PHE A 11 1.98 2.42 -7.20
N ARG A 12 1.23 3.39 -6.66
CA ARG A 12 -0.04 3.17 -5.96
C ARG A 12 -1.01 2.32 -6.78
N ASP A 13 -1.14 2.62 -8.07
CA ASP A 13 -2.02 1.91 -9.00
C ASP A 13 -1.42 0.58 -9.51
N LEU A 14 -0.31 0.11 -8.93
CA LEU A 14 0.39 -1.13 -9.28
C LEU A 14 0.88 -1.20 -10.75
N LYS A 15 1.13 -0.05 -11.38
CA LYS A 15 1.63 0.06 -12.76
C LYS A 15 3.16 -0.02 -12.85
N ILE A 16 3.87 0.31 -11.78
CA ILE A 16 5.33 0.25 -11.68
C ILE A 16 5.77 -0.39 -10.35
N ARG A 17 7.00 -0.89 -10.29
CA ARG A 17 7.59 -1.51 -9.10
C ARG A 17 8.28 -0.49 -8.18
N ARG A 18 8.60 -0.90 -6.96
CA ARG A 18 9.40 -0.07 -6.03
C ARG A 18 10.76 0.28 -6.61
N SER A 19 11.36 -0.64 -7.37
CA SER A 19 12.62 -0.41 -8.10
C SER A 19 12.53 0.74 -9.11
N ASP A 20 11.35 0.98 -9.67
CA ASP A 20 11.13 2.09 -10.62
C ASP A 20 10.99 3.42 -9.87
N LEU A 21 10.46 3.40 -8.64
CA LEU A 21 10.49 4.57 -7.74
C LEU A 21 11.90 4.90 -7.28
N SER A 22 12.71 3.88 -6.95
CA SER A 22 14.06 4.09 -6.44
C SER A 22 15.11 4.31 -7.53
N GLU A 23 14.70 4.40 -8.80
CA GLU A 23 15.58 4.43 -9.98
C GLU A 23 16.67 3.35 -9.95
N GLY A 24 16.28 2.13 -9.57
CA GLY A 24 17.19 0.99 -9.42
C GLY A 24 18.09 1.08 -8.18
N GLY A 25 17.62 1.73 -7.12
CA GLY A 25 18.33 1.85 -5.84
C GLY A 25 19.22 3.11 -5.71
N LYS A 26 19.12 4.05 -6.65
CA LYS A 26 19.82 5.34 -6.56
C LYS A 26 19.16 6.30 -5.58
N ILE A 27 17.86 6.11 -5.34
CA ILE A 27 17.07 6.93 -4.43
C ILE A 27 16.73 6.11 -3.18
N GLU A 28 17.10 6.64 -2.02
CA GLU A 28 16.66 6.13 -0.73
C GLU A 28 15.25 6.67 -0.42
N LEU A 29 14.24 5.81 -0.58
CA LEU A 29 12.82 6.22 -0.46
C LEU A 29 12.42 6.72 0.93
N PHE A 30 13.18 6.38 1.97
CA PHE A 30 12.94 6.84 3.35
C PHE A 30 13.37 8.29 3.60
N ASN A 31 14.25 8.82 2.75
CA ASN A 31 14.85 10.16 2.91
C ASN A 31 14.47 11.09 1.75
N VAL A 32 13.37 10.79 1.05
CA VAL A 32 12.92 11.55 -0.12
C VAL A 32 11.51 12.07 0.09
N ALA A 33 11.28 13.32 -0.27
CA ALA A 33 9.97 13.95 -0.18
C ALA A 33 9.17 13.72 -1.48
N PRO A 34 7.83 13.65 -1.39
CA PRO A 34 7.00 13.73 -2.58
C PRO A 34 7.07 15.14 -3.17
N GLU A 35 6.79 15.25 -4.47
CA GLU A 35 6.75 16.53 -5.18
C GLU A 35 5.86 17.56 -4.46
N GLN A 36 6.39 18.78 -4.28
CA GLN A 36 5.75 19.87 -3.54
C GLN A 36 5.47 19.57 -2.05
N ASN A 37 6.13 18.55 -1.47
CA ASN A 37 5.84 18.03 -0.12
C ASN A 37 4.37 17.65 0.07
N LYS A 38 3.75 17.09 -0.97
CA LYS A 38 2.36 16.61 -0.94
C LYS A 38 2.30 15.10 -1.16
N PRO A 39 2.11 14.31 -0.10
CA PRO A 39 1.94 12.87 -0.22
C PRO A 39 0.77 12.50 -1.14
N VAL A 40 0.89 11.37 -1.83
CA VAL A 40 -0.20 10.87 -2.67
C VAL A 40 -1.21 10.12 -1.80
N PRO A 41 -2.50 10.48 -1.82
CA PRO A 41 -3.49 9.83 -0.99
C PRO A 41 -3.77 8.38 -1.43
N ILE A 42 -3.91 7.52 -0.44
CA ILE A 42 -4.40 6.14 -0.51
C ILE A 42 -5.86 6.15 -0.10
N PHE A 43 -6.66 5.45 -0.90
CA PHE A 43 -8.11 5.31 -0.70
C PHE A 43 -8.45 3.82 -0.65
N PRO A 44 -9.61 3.43 -0.09
CA PRO A 44 -10.00 2.03 0.01
C PRO A 44 -9.91 1.28 -1.31
N GLU A 45 -10.24 1.90 -2.45
CA GLU A 45 -10.22 1.24 -3.76
C GLU A 45 -8.82 0.79 -4.18
N HIS A 46 -7.79 1.53 -3.75
CA HIS A 46 -6.39 1.17 -4.03
C HIS A 46 -6.02 -0.12 -3.26
N VAL A 47 -6.42 -0.20 -1.99
CA VAL A 47 -6.16 -1.37 -1.12
C VAL A 47 -7.00 -2.56 -1.57
N ILE A 48 -8.27 -2.36 -1.90
CA ILE A 48 -9.15 -3.39 -2.47
C ILE A 48 -8.56 -3.94 -3.77
N THR A 49 -8.05 -3.07 -4.65
CA THR A 49 -7.41 -3.49 -5.91
C THR A 49 -6.16 -4.34 -5.64
N LEU A 50 -5.32 -3.91 -4.70
CA LEU A 50 -4.13 -4.65 -4.27
C LEU A 50 -4.48 -6.05 -3.76
N LEU A 51 -5.42 -6.12 -2.81
CA LEU A 51 -5.91 -7.37 -2.26
C LEU A 51 -6.44 -8.26 -3.38
N ASN A 52 -7.38 -7.77 -4.20
CA ASN A 52 -8.00 -8.58 -5.25
C ASN A 52 -6.97 -9.16 -6.23
N ARG A 53 -5.97 -8.37 -6.65
CA ARG A 53 -4.88 -8.87 -7.50
C ARG A 53 -4.03 -9.93 -6.82
N PHE A 54 -3.87 -9.86 -5.50
CA PHE A 54 -3.21 -10.92 -4.75
C PHE A 54 -4.06 -12.19 -4.70
N LYS A 55 -5.38 -12.07 -4.44
CA LYS A 55 -6.32 -13.21 -4.43
C LYS A 55 -6.42 -13.92 -5.78
N THR A 56 -6.36 -13.19 -6.89
CA THR A 56 -6.34 -13.75 -8.25
C THR A 56 -4.95 -14.21 -8.71
N GLN A 57 -3.93 -14.14 -7.84
CA GLN A 57 -2.54 -14.49 -8.13
C GLN A 57 -1.89 -13.65 -9.24
N GLU A 58 -2.46 -12.49 -9.57
CA GLU A 58 -1.85 -11.52 -10.50
C GLU A 58 -0.60 -10.86 -9.90
N ILE A 59 -0.53 -10.77 -8.57
CA ILE A 59 0.67 -10.36 -7.83
C ILE A 59 1.06 -11.38 -6.77
N SER A 60 2.36 -11.52 -6.53
CA SER A 60 2.91 -12.39 -5.47
C SER A 60 2.78 -11.78 -4.06
N LYS A 61 2.88 -12.60 -3.01
CA LYS A 61 2.97 -12.13 -1.60
C LYS A 61 4.09 -11.10 -1.41
N ALA A 62 5.28 -11.34 -1.95
CA ALA A 62 6.40 -10.39 -1.89
C ALA A 62 6.04 -9.02 -2.50
N ARG A 63 5.23 -9.00 -3.55
CA ARG A 63 4.78 -7.77 -4.23
C ARG A 63 3.71 -7.03 -3.42
N LEU A 64 2.83 -7.76 -2.74
CA LEU A 64 1.86 -7.22 -1.79
C LEU A 64 2.59 -6.51 -0.65
N LEU A 65 3.50 -7.22 0.02
CA LEU A 65 4.24 -6.72 1.18
C LEU A 65 5.16 -5.54 0.82
N GLU A 66 5.85 -5.60 -0.32
CA GLU A 66 6.64 -4.46 -0.80
C GLU A 66 5.79 -3.20 -0.96
N TRP A 67 4.56 -3.33 -1.45
CA TRP A 67 3.66 -2.20 -1.62
C TRP A 67 3.18 -1.64 -0.28
N VAL A 68 2.71 -2.52 0.62
CA VAL A 68 2.25 -2.15 1.98
C VAL A 68 3.36 -1.43 2.73
N ASN A 69 4.56 -2.03 2.81
CA ASN A 69 5.69 -1.46 3.54
C ASN A 69 6.14 -0.11 2.94
N THR A 70 6.10 0.05 1.61
CA THR A 70 6.46 1.33 1.00
C THR A 70 5.45 2.41 1.36
N VAL A 71 4.16 2.10 1.38
CA VAL A 71 3.11 3.06 1.75
C VAL A 71 3.16 3.39 3.24
N MET A 72 3.42 2.41 4.11
CA MET A 72 3.48 2.60 5.57
C MET A 72 4.68 3.42 6.04
N PHE A 73 5.85 3.12 5.50
CA PHE A 73 7.11 3.56 6.09
C PHE A 73 7.78 4.69 5.30
N THR A 74 7.09 5.31 4.33
CA THR A 74 7.62 6.49 3.62
C THR A 74 6.62 7.63 3.69
N ASP A 75 7.14 8.86 3.75
CA ASP A 75 6.31 10.09 3.73
C ASP A 75 5.77 10.41 2.31
N LEU A 76 5.78 9.44 1.40
CA LEU A 76 5.36 9.59 0.01
C LEU A 76 3.86 9.42 -0.17
N PHE A 77 3.20 8.81 0.81
CA PHE A 77 1.78 8.48 0.79
C PHE A 77 1.13 8.83 2.11
N ASP A 78 -0.14 9.20 2.05
CA ASP A 78 -1.00 9.40 3.22
C ASP A 78 -2.30 8.64 3.03
N TYR A 79 -2.98 8.27 4.12
CA TYR A 79 -4.33 7.74 4.04
C TYR A 79 -5.32 8.89 3.83
N ALA A 80 -6.28 8.71 2.93
CA ALA A 80 -7.37 9.65 2.77
C ALA A 80 -8.11 9.82 4.11
N GLU A 81 -8.24 11.07 4.58
CA GLU A 81 -8.70 11.43 5.93
C GLU A 81 -10.02 10.73 6.33
N GLU A 82 -10.99 10.64 5.41
CA GLU A 82 -12.29 9.98 5.64
C GLU A 82 -12.17 8.48 5.95
N TYR A 83 -11.11 7.83 5.47
CA TYR A 83 -10.91 6.38 5.54
C TYR A 83 -9.70 5.98 6.39
N GLN A 84 -9.07 6.94 7.07
CA GLN A 84 -7.77 6.75 7.72
C GLN A 84 -7.76 5.57 8.68
N ASN A 85 -8.76 5.45 9.56
CA ASN A 85 -8.82 4.38 10.56
C ASN A 85 -9.04 3.01 9.93
N SER A 86 -9.93 2.94 8.92
CA SER A 86 -10.21 1.69 8.19
C SER A 86 -8.97 1.19 7.45
N ILE A 87 -8.30 2.08 6.70
CA ILE A 87 -7.06 1.75 5.97
C ILE A 87 -5.95 1.36 6.94
N ALA A 88 -5.75 2.13 8.01
CA ALA A 88 -4.71 1.85 9.00
C ALA A 88 -4.89 0.48 9.65
N SER A 89 -6.11 0.15 10.09
CA SER A 89 -6.43 -1.16 10.69
C SER A 89 -6.15 -2.32 9.72
N VAL A 90 -6.54 -2.18 8.45
CA VAL A 90 -6.24 -3.19 7.42
C VAL A 90 -4.74 -3.31 7.17
N PHE A 91 -4.00 -2.21 7.21
CA PHE A 91 -2.56 -2.22 7.03
C PHE A 91 -1.83 -2.91 8.18
N SER A 92 -2.24 -2.68 9.43
CA SER A 92 -1.71 -3.40 10.59
C SER A 92 -1.86 -4.92 10.42
N GLU A 93 -3.03 -5.36 9.95
CA GLU A 93 -3.28 -6.78 9.68
C GLU A 93 -2.42 -7.34 8.54
N LEU A 94 -2.11 -6.52 7.54
CA LEU A 94 -1.22 -6.90 6.44
C LEU A 94 0.26 -6.90 6.85
N GLU A 95 0.65 -6.10 7.84
CA GLU A 95 1.98 -6.07 8.43
C GLU A 95 2.25 -7.35 9.25
N GLU A 96 1.28 -7.83 10.02
CA GLU A 96 1.39 -9.10 10.77
C GLU A 96 1.68 -10.32 9.87
N ILE A 97 1.29 -10.26 8.60
CA ILE A 97 1.57 -11.29 7.58
C ILE A 97 3.07 -11.31 7.21
N ASP A 98 3.73 -10.16 7.25
CA ASP A 98 5.18 -10.02 7.03
C ASP A 98 5.96 -10.43 8.28
N GLU A 99 5.57 -9.90 9.45
CA GLU A 99 6.33 -10.06 10.70
C GLU A 99 6.17 -11.44 11.34
N GLU A 100 4.96 -11.99 11.38
CA GLU A 100 4.67 -13.27 12.06
C GLU A 100 4.62 -14.46 11.09
N GLY A 101 4.83 -14.23 9.79
CA GLY A 101 4.74 -15.26 8.77
C GLY A 101 3.34 -15.87 8.63
N LYS A 102 2.30 -15.17 9.11
CA LYS A 102 0.90 -15.59 8.96
C LYS A 102 0.51 -15.66 7.48
N ASP A 103 -0.49 -16.47 7.19
CA ASP A 103 -1.11 -16.54 5.87
C ASP A 103 -2.41 -15.74 5.84
N LEU A 104 -2.67 -15.12 4.69
CA LEU A 104 -3.94 -14.42 4.43
C LEU A 104 -5.00 -15.46 4.05
N THR A 105 -5.69 -16.00 5.05
CA THR A 105 -6.77 -16.98 4.80
C THR A 105 -7.93 -16.33 4.05
N PRO A 106 -8.77 -17.12 3.35
CA PRO A 106 -9.97 -16.58 2.69
C PRO A 106 -10.87 -15.76 3.62
N GLU A 107 -11.05 -16.21 4.85
CA GLU A 107 -11.87 -15.53 5.86
C GLU A 107 -11.27 -14.18 6.25
N LYS A 108 -9.94 -14.14 6.46
CA LYS A 108 -9.25 -12.88 6.76
C LYS A 108 -9.35 -11.92 5.58
N PHE A 109 -9.21 -12.44 4.36
CA PHE A 109 -9.33 -11.63 3.15
C PHE A 109 -10.70 -10.96 3.03
N ASP A 110 -11.77 -11.72 3.27
CA ASP A 110 -13.14 -11.21 3.16
C ASP A 110 -13.44 -10.22 4.31
N LEU A 111 -12.87 -10.41 5.50
CA LEU A 111 -12.91 -9.44 6.61
C LEU A 111 -12.26 -8.11 6.20
N LEU A 112 -11.03 -8.14 5.68
CA LEU A 112 -10.32 -6.92 5.26
C LEU A 112 -11.08 -6.17 4.15
N LEU A 113 -11.59 -6.88 3.16
CA LEU A 113 -12.42 -6.27 2.10
C LEU A 113 -13.69 -5.63 2.65
N THR A 114 -14.38 -6.31 3.56
CA THR A 114 -15.61 -5.82 4.18
C THR A 114 -15.36 -4.55 4.98
N ALA A 115 -14.25 -4.52 5.74
CA ALA A 115 -13.82 -3.35 6.51
C ALA A 115 -13.61 -2.13 5.60
N LEU A 116 -12.85 -2.30 4.51
CA LEU A 116 -12.59 -1.23 3.53
C LEU A 116 -13.86 -0.74 2.84
N GLN A 117 -14.77 -1.66 2.46
CA GLN A 117 -16.01 -1.32 1.76
C GLN A 117 -17.00 -0.56 2.64
N ASN A 118 -17.01 -0.84 3.95
CA ASN A 118 -17.92 -0.23 4.91
C ASN A 118 -17.30 0.94 5.68
N ASN A 119 -16.04 1.28 5.40
CA ASN A 119 -15.25 2.24 6.18
C ASN A 119 -15.26 1.93 7.68
N THR A 120 -14.98 0.68 8.04
CA THR A 120 -14.80 0.23 9.43
C THR A 120 -13.39 -0.32 9.64
N GLU A 121 -12.98 -0.43 10.89
CA GLU A 121 -11.77 -1.20 11.25
C GLU A 121 -12.01 -2.70 11.00
N ALA A 122 -10.93 -3.43 10.73
CA ALA A 122 -10.91 -4.86 10.44
C ALA A 122 -10.78 -5.71 11.69
#